data_AF-A0A843D1V5-F1
#
_entry.id   AF-A0A843D1V5-F1
#
_cell.length_a   1.000
_cell.length_b   1.000
_cell.length_c   1.000
_cell.angle_alpha   90.00
_cell.angle_beta   90.00
_cell.angle_gamma   90.00
#
_symmetry.space_group_name_H-M   'P 1'
#
loop_
_entity.id
_entity.type
_entity.pdbx_description
1 polymer ?
#
loop_
_entity_poly.entity_id
_entity_poly.type
_entity_poly.pdbx_seq_one_letter_code
_entity_poly.pdbx_strand_id
1 'polypeptide(L)'
;MRFYPVLCILTALMFLTLPVSAAGTLSLPFLTAVESEDYVSLANGENRYGYLQVQSVEYTMKNMDAEIVVTYRIEPWISFLVYLFGKQDLKKRVLGVLQYPEKGYESIQDVEFTYVNSDYAVLTISNAALDNQDNSYWIRPHSFGCTIPTLTFIINADDIKTFTNVKDMPKGIGYFRS
;
A
#
# COMPACT_ATOMS: atom_id res chain seq x y z
N MET A 1 36.00 4.67 -55.02
CA MET A 1 36.57 6.02 -55.26
C MET A 1 35.79 6.98 -54.37
N ARG A 2 36.33 7.36 -53.19
CA ARG A 2 36.97 8.67 -52.93
C ARG A 2 35.93 9.81 -53.06
N PHE A 3 35.44 10.52 -52.04
CA PHE A 3 36.11 11.29 -50.98
C PHE A 3 35.04 11.85 -49.98
N TYR A 4 35.33 11.88 -48.67
CA TYR A 4 34.90 12.94 -47.72
C TYR A 4 35.72 14.23 -48.03
N PRO A 5 35.46 15.50 -47.58
CA PRO A 5 35.01 15.89 -46.22
C PRO A 5 34.41 17.34 -46.00
N VAL A 6 34.07 17.66 -44.73
CA VAL A 6 34.37 18.88 -43.93
C VAL A 6 34.22 20.31 -44.51
N LEU A 7 33.38 21.16 -43.87
CA LEU A 7 33.58 22.61 -43.51
C LEU A 7 32.30 23.11 -42.80
N CYS A 8 32.26 23.76 -41.64
CA CYS A 8 32.97 24.95 -41.13
C CYS A 8 33.33 24.74 -39.64
N ILE A 9 34.58 24.87 -39.17
CA ILE A 9 35.36 26.12 -38.91
C ILE A 9 34.53 27.13 -38.11
N LEU A 10 34.62 27.18 -36.77
CA LEU A 10 35.70 27.69 -35.90
C LEU A 10 35.81 29.23 -35.90
N THR A 11 35.22 29.84 -34.88
CA THR A 11 35.49 31.21 -34.38
C THR A 11 35.12 31.19 -32.88
N ALA A 12 35.88 31.67 -31.91
CA ALA A 12 37.22 32.23 -31.90
C ALA A 12 37.76 32.02 -30.48
N LEU A 13 39.06 31.72 -30.41
CA LEU A 13 39.86 31.61 -29.22
C LEU A 13 40.31 33.01 -28.76
N MET A 14 40.51 33.17 -27.45
CA MET A 14 41.66 33.85 -26.83
C MET A 14 41.47 35.25 -26.19
N PHE A 15 42.28 35.46 -25.14
CA PHE A 15 42.39 36.53 -24.13
C PHE A 15 41.48 36.29 -22.90
N LEU A 16 41.98 36.08 -21.67
CA LEU A 16 43.19 36.58 -21.00
C LEU A 16 43.57 35.67 -19.81
N THR A 17 44.79 35.85 -19.34
CA THR A 17 45.63 34.96 -18.52
C THR A 17 45.56 35.18 -17.00
N LEU A 18 45.94 34.12 -16.25
CA LEU A 18 46.47 34.02 -14.85
C LEU A 18 45.44 33.83 -13.69
N PRO A 19 45.86 33.26 -12.53
CA PRO A 19 46.60 32.02 -12.29
C PRO A 19 45.83 31.04 -11.35
N VAL A 20 46.31 29.79 -11.31
CA VAL A 20 45.89 28.71 -10.41
C VAL A 20 46.03 29.10 -8.92
N SER A 21 44.97 28.90 -8.13
CA SER A 21 45.07 28.62 -6.70
C SER A 21 43.85 27.86 -6.16
N ALA A 22 44.14 26.66 -5.65
CA ALA A 22 43.56 25.95 -4.51
C ALA A 22 42.03 25.83 -4.30
N ALA A 23 41.56 24.57 -4.43
CA ALA A 23 40.67 23.85 -3.52
C ALA A 23 39.47 24.63 -2.90
N GLY A 24 38.28 24.39 -3.47
CA GLY A 24 37.00 24.68 -2.84
C GLY A 24 35.94 23.72 -3.42
N THR A 25 35.40 22.87 -2.56
CA THR A 25 34.40 21.82 -2.82
C THR A 25 33.19 22.36 -3.59
N LEU A 26 32.79 21.67 -4.66
CA LEU A 26 31.53 21.90 -5.37
C LEU A 26 30.37 21.54 -4.42
N SER A 27 29.62 22.52 -3.91
CA SER A 27 28.28 22.27 -3.36
C SER A 27 27.25 22.45 -4.46
N LEU A 28 26.56 21.36 -4.81
CA LEU A 28 25.39 21.40 -5.66
C LEU A 28 24.21 21.84 -4.79
N PRO A 29 23.44 22.89 -5.18
CA PRO A 29 22.28 23.30 -4.42
C PRO A 29 21.14 22.28 -4.63
N PHE A 30 20.79 21.64 -3.51
CA PHE A 30 19.40 21.50 -3.05
C PHE A 30 18.40 20.91 -4.06
N LEU A 31 18.44 19.59 -4.24
CA LEU A 31 17.21 18.84 -4.50
C LEU A 31 16.39 18.87 -3.21
N THR A 32 15.40 19.77 -3.15
CA THR A 32 14.31 19.63 -2.18
C THR A 32 13.44 18.48 -2.66
N ALA A 33 13.75 17.27 -2.19
CA ALA A 33 12.74 16.22 -2.13
C ALA A 33 11.72 16.68 -1.09
N VAL A 34 10.49 16.93 -1.56
CA VAL A 34 9.34 17.24 -0.72
C VAL A 34 9.06 16.02 0.17
N GLU A 35 8.91 16.31 1.46
CA GLU A 35 8.47 15.49 2.60
C GLU A 35 7.48 14.38 2.23
N SER A 36 7.86 13.12 2.51
CA SER A 36 7.46 12.34 3.69
C SER A 36 6.05 11.78 3.58
N GLU A 37 5.92 10.67 2.87
CA GLU A 37 4.90 9.71 3.26
C GLU A 37 5.34 9.13 4.62
N ASP A 38 4.58 9.47 5.66
CA ASP A 38 4.74 8.95 7.03
C ASP A 38 4.43 7.45 7.02
N TYR A 39 5.35 6.66 6.49
CA TYR A 39 5.31 5.22 6.65
C TYR A 39 5.70 4.91 8.08
N VAL A 40 4.75 4.38 8.83
CA VAL A 40 5.04 3.76 10.13
C VAL A 40 6.02 2.60 9.86
N SER A 41 7.28 2.82 10.21
CA SER A 41 8.36 1.84 10.01
C SER A 41 8.24 0.72 11.03
N LEU A 42 7.63 -0.38 10.62
CA LEU A 42 7.66 -1.64 11.36
C LEU A 42 9.06 -2.25 11.34
N ALA A 43 9.37 -3.08 12.34
CA ALA A 43 10.57 -3.91 12.30
C ALA A 43 10.59 -4.74 11.00
N ASN A 44 11.78 -4.88 10.42
CA ASN A 44 11.95 -5.27 9.03
C ASN A 44 11.21 -6.57 8.68
N GLY A 45 10.05 -6.46 8.03
CA GLY A 45 9.27 -7.57 7.50
C GLY A 45 8.00 -7.97 8.26
N GLU A 46 7.63 -7.31 9.37
CA GLU A 46 6.41 -7.67 10.13
C GLU A 46 5.11 -7.44 9.34
N ASN A 47 5.11 -6.50 8.40
CA ASN A 47 3.99 -6.22 7.49
C ASN A 47 4.01 -7.05 6.21
N ARG A 48 4.80 -8.12 6.17
CA ARG A 48 4.89 -8.97 4.98
C ARG A 48 4.01 -10.19 5.12
N TYR A 49 3.25 -10.47 4.07
CA TYR A 49 2.54 -11.72 3.91
C TYR A 49 2.92 -12.36 2.58
N GLY A 50 3.82 -13.35 2.64
CA GLY A 50 4.47 -13.88 1.46
C GLY A 50 5.25 -12.79 0.73
N TYR A 51 4.80 -12.44 -0.46
CA TYR A 51 5.42 -11.41 -1.30
C TYR A 51 4.75 -10.03 -1.22
N LEU A 52 3.62 -9.91 -0.50
CA LEU A 52 2.95 -8.65 -0.28
C LEU A 52 3.59 -7.93 0.90
N GLN A 53 3.96 -6.67 0.71
CA GLN A 53 4.28 -5.74 1.79
C GLN A 53 3.05 -4.85 2.00
N VAL A 54 2.30 -5.11 3.06
CA VAL A 54 1.06 -4.40 3.35
C VAL A 54 1.38 -3.00 3.85
N GLN A 55 0.68 -1.99 3.32
CA GLN A 55 0.84 -0.59 3.70
C GLN A 55 -0.34 -0.12 4.53
N SER A 56 -1.56 -0.37 4.05
CA SER A 56 -2.77 0.01 4.76
C SER A 56 -3.93 -0.93 4.47
N VAL A 57 -4.87 -0.98 5.41
CA VAL A 57 -6.17 -1.60 5.24
C VAL A 57 -7.22 -0.61 5.70
N GLU A 58 -8.18 -0.33 4.83
CA GLU A 58 -9.31 0.55 5.11
C GLU A 58 -10.61 -0.24 5.04
N TYR A 59 -11.42 -0.16 6.08
CA TYR A 59 -12.76 -0.72 6.17
C TYR A 59 -13.77 0.43 6.07
N THR A 60 -14.51 0.50 4.98
CA THR A 60 -15.70 1.36 4.87
C THR A 60 -16.93 0.56 5.26
N MET A 61 -17.51 0.87 6.41
CA MET A 61 -18.67 0.17 6.94
C MET A 61 -19.95 0.65 6.26
N LYS A 62 -20.83 -0.28 5.89
CA LYS A 62 -22.16 -0.05 5.33
C LYS A 62 -23.15 -0.93 6.08
N ASN A 63 -23.62 -0.44 7.24
CA ASN A 63 -24.38 -1.26 8.20
C ASN A 63 -23.59 -2.54 8.53
N MET A 64 -24.19 -3.73 8.38
CA MET A 64 -23.53 -5.00 8.70
C MET A 64 -22.39 -5.38 7.74
N ASP A 65 -22.33 -4.75 6.57
CA ASP A 65 -21.37 -5.09 5.52
C ASP A 65 -20.18 -4.14 5.55
N ALA A 66 -19.06 -4.58 4.98
CA ALA A 66 -17.86 -3.75 4.86
C ALA A 66 -17.29 -3.83 3.45
N GLU A 67 -16.88 -2.68 2.92
CA GLU A 67 -16.00 -2.59 1.77
C GLU A 67 -14.58 -2.39 2.28
N ILE A 68 -13.65 -3.21 1.82
CA ILE A 68 -12.27 -3.23 2.31
C ILE A 68 -11.34 -2.89 1.16
N VAL A 69 -10.50 -1.89 1.38
CA VAL A 69 -9.40 -1.52 0.49
C VAL A 69 -8.09 -1.93 1.16
N VAL A 70 -7.36 -2.84 0.53
CA VAL A 70 -6.04 -3.26 0.98
C VAL A 70 -5.01 -2.65 0.04
N THR A 71 -4.14 -1.79 0.57
CA THR A 71 -3.03 -1.20 -0.17
C THR A 71 -1.75 -1.94 0.15
N TYR A 72 -1.01 -2.34 -0.87
CA TYR A 72 0.20 -3.13 -0.71
C TYR A 72 1.21 -2.84 -1.81
N ARG A 73 2.45 -3.23 -1.54
CA ARG A 73 3.53 -3.22 -2.51
C ARG A 73 3.99 -4.64 -2.79
N ILE A 74 4.26 -4.90 -4.06
CA ILE A 74 4.88 -6.13 -4.53
C ILE A 74 6.35 -5.83 -4.80
N GLU A 75 7.24 -6.58 -4.15
CA GLU A 75 8.68 -6.38 -4.30
C GLU A 75 9.11 -6.55 -5.77
N PRO A 76 9.86 -5.61 -6.38
CA PRO A 76 10.13 -5.61 -7.82
C PRO A 76 10.75 -6.91 -8.33
N TRP A 77 11.63 -7.52 -7.54
CA TRP A 77 12.35 -8.75 -7.91
C TRP A 77 11.47 -10.01 -7.94
N ILE A 78 10.29 -9.99 -7.29
CA ILE A 78 9.29 -11.07 -7.36
C ILE A 78 8.05 -10.72 -8.19
N SER A 79 7.96 -9.50 -8.73
CA SER A 79 6.80 -9.03 -9.49
C SER A 79 6.43 -9.96 -10.65
N PHE A 80 7.44 -10.59 -11.27
CA PHE A 80 7.26 -11.58 -12.33
C PHE A 80 6.49 -12.83 -11.87
N LEU A 81 6.58 -13.23 -10.60
CA LEU A 81 5.83 -14.37 -10.06
C LEU A 81 4.33 -14.09 -10.04
N VAL A 82 3.93 -12.84 -9.79
CA VAL A 82 2.53 -12.43 -9.78
C VAL A 82 1.96 -12.45 -11.20
N TYR A 83 2.77 -12.08 -12.20
CA TYR A 83 2.40 -12.28 -13.60
C TYR A 83 2.26 -13.77 -13.96
N LEU A 84 3.06 -14.65 -13.37
CA LEU A 84 3.04 -16.09 -13.65
C LEU A 84 1.87 -16.82 -12.96
N PHE A 85 1.61 -16.54 -11.68
CA PHE A 85 0.52 -17.15 -10.91
C PHE A 85 -0.84 -16.48 -11.13
N GLY A 86 -0.81 -15.26 -11.66
CA GLY A 86 -2.00 -14.51 -12.04
C GLY A 86 -2.80 -13.99 -10.85
N LYS A 87 -3.93 -13.35 -11.17
CA LYS A 87 -4.80 -12.66 -10.19
C LYS A 87 -5.37 -13.58 -9.11
N GLN A 88 -5.46 -14.89 -9.35
CA GLN A 88 -6.03 -15.83 -8.38
C GLN A 88 -5.12 -16.06 -7.18
N ASP A 89 -3.81 -16.22 -7.39
CA ASP A 89 -2.87 -16.31 -6.27
C ASP A 89 -2.85 -15.00 -5.48
N LEU A 90 -2.86 -13.85 -6.16
CA LEU A 90 -2.91 -12.55 -5.50
C LEU A 90 -4.15 -12.39 -4.61
N LYS A 91 -5.34 -12.77 -5.09
CA LYS A 91 -6.57 -12.79 -4.28
C LYS A 91 -6.40 -13.66 -3.04
N LYS A 92 -5.82 -14.86 -3.18
CA LYS A 92 -5.56 -15.75 -2.04
C LYS A 92 -4.59 -15.15 -1.03
N ARG A 93 -3.56 -14.42 -1.49
CA ARG A 93 -2.64 -13.71 -0.59
C ARG A 93 -3.31 -12.57 0.14
N VAL A 94 -4.13 -11.78 -0.54
CA VAL A 94 -4.92 -10.71 0.10
C VAL A 94 -5.89 -11.28 1.13
N LEU A 95 -6.58 -12.38 0.82
CA LEU A 95 -7.41 -13.10 1.80
C LEU A 95 -6.59 -13.60 2.99
N GLY A 96 -5.36 -14.07 2.75
CA GLY A 96 -4.44 -14.48 3.81
C GLY A 96 -3.95 -13.33 4.69
N VAL A 97 -3.78 -12.12 4.15
CA VAL A 97 -3.51 -10.90 4.95
C VAL A 97 -4.69 -10.62 5.87
N LEU A 98 -5.90 -10.61 5.32
CA LEU A 98 -7.13 -10.30 6.05
C LEU A 98 -7.68 -11.49 6.84
N GLN A 99 -7.05 -12.66 6.79
CA GLN A 99 -7.52 -13.91 7.43
C GLN A 99 -9.01 -14.22 7.16
N TYR A 100 -9.51 -13.86 5.98
CA TYR A 100 -10.84 -14.26 5.55
C TYR A 100 -10.77 -15.52 4.68
N PRO A 101 -11.73 -16.44 4.83
CA PRO A 101 -11.80 -17.65 4.01
C PRO A 101 -12.18 -17.33 2.56
N GLU A 102 -11.81 -18.22 1.64
CA GLU A 102 -12.23 -18.14 0.24
C GLU A 102 -13.74 -18.46 0.12
N LYS A 103 -14.43 -17.78 -0.81
CA LYS A 103 -15.86 -17.98 -1.06
C LYS A 103 -16.17 -19.45 -1.34
N GLY A 104 -17.18 -20.00 -0.67
CA GLY A 104 -17.62 -21.39 -0.82
C GLY A 104 -16.99 -22.37 0.19
N TYR A 105 -16.07 -21.91 1.04
CA TYR A 105 -15.68 -22.62 2.26
C TYR A 105 -16.61 -22.22 3.41
N GLU A 106 -16.99 -23.16 4.29
CA GLU A 106 -17.96 -23.03 5.40
C GLU A 106 -17.80 -21.75 6.25
N SER A 107 -18.30 -20.63 5.74
CA SER A 107 -18.06 -19.30 6.29
C SER A 107 -19.37 -18.57 6.39
N ILE A 108 -19.57 -17.97 7.56
CA ILE A 108 -20.74 -17.12 7.84
C ILE A 108 -20.62 -15.77 7.11
N GLN A 109 -19.45 -15.46 6.56
CA GLN A 109 -19.13 -14.23 5.86
C GLN A 109 -18.84 -14.53 4.39
N ASP A 110 -19.59 -13.88 3.51
CA ASP A 110 -19.36 -13.94 2.07
C ASP A 110 -18.38 -12.86 1.66
N VAL A 111 -17.29 -13.27 1.02
CA VAL A 111 -16.24 -12.37 0.52
C VAL A 111 -16.27 -12.32 -1.00
N GLU A 112 -16.34 -11.11 -1.54
CA GLU A 112 -16.34 -10.88 -2.98
C GLU A 112 -15.28 -9.85 -3.37
N PHE A 113 -14.45 -10.18 -4.35
CA PHE A 113 -13.47 -9.24 -4.90
C PHE A 113 -14.10 -8.39 -5.99
N THR A 114 -14.22 -7.09 -5.73
CA THR A 114 -14.62 -6.08 -6.72
C THR A 114 -13.46 -5.78 -7.68
N TYR A 115 -12.24 -5.62 -7.14
CA TYR A 115 -11.08 -5.26 -7.94
C TYR A 115 -9.77 -5.79 -7.32
N VAL A 116 -8.77 -6.10 -8.16
CA VAL A 116 -7.43 -6.51 -7.71
C VAL A 116 -6.38 -6.22 -8.79
N ASN A 117 -5.28 -5.58 -8.41
CA ASN A 117 -4.11 -5.31 -9.26
C ASN A 117 -2.81 -5.37 -8.43
N SER A 118 -1.67 -4.88 -8.94
CA SER A 118 -0.38 -4.96 -8.24
C SER A 118 -0.24 -4.08 -7.00
N ASP A 119 -1.12 -3.09 -6.83
CA ASP A 119 -0.93 -2.00 -5.87
C ASP A 119 -2.03 -2.01 -4.78
N TYR A 120 -3.22 -2.50 -5.12
CA TYR A 120 -4.31 -2.61 -4.17
C TYR A 120 -5.34 -3.68 -4.56
N ALA A 121 -6.18 -4.03 -3.59
CA ALA A 121 -7.36 -4.86 -3.77
C ALA A 121 -8.57 -4.21 -3.11
N VAL A 122 -9.73 -4.37 -3.73
CA VAL A 122 -11.02 -3.96 -3.19
C VAL A 122 -11.90 -5.19 -3.10
N LEU A 123 -12.44 -5.43 -1.91
CA LEU A 123 -13.34 -6.54 -1.63
C LEU A 123 -14.49 -6.12 -0.74
N THR A 124 -15.64 -6.76 -0.90
CA THR A 124 -16.81 -6.56 -0.07
C THR A 124 -17.02 -7.80 0.78
N ILE A 125 -17.32 -7.58 2.06
CA ILE A 125 -17.61 -8.62 3.03
C ILE A 125 -19.02 -8.39 3.56
N SER A 126 -19.88 -9.38 3.31
CA SER A 126 -21.20 -9.41 3.91
C SER A 126 -21.12 -9.89 5.36
N ASN A 127 -21.93 -9.30 6.24
CA ASN A 127 -21.98 -9.65 7.66
C ASN A 127 -20.59 -9.54 8.35
N ALA A 128 -19.87 -8.46 8.02
CA ALA A 128 -18.61 -8.09 8.64
C ALA A 128 -18.79 -7.71 10.13
N ALA A 129 -19.94 -7.12 10.47
CA ALA A 129 -20.34 -6.77 11.82
C ALA A 129 -21.63 -7.50 12.25
N LEU A 130 -21.75 -7.79 13.54
CA LEU A 130 -22.96 -8.30 14.17
C LEU A 130 -23.92 -7.15 14.49
N ASP A 131 -25.21 -7.32 14.21
CA ASP A 131 -26.26 -6.40 14.62
C ASP A 131 -26.78 -6.78 16.01
N ASN A 132 -26.70 -5.85 16.96
CA ASN A 132 -27.18 -6.05 18.34
C ASN A 132 -28.67 -5.72 18.52
N GLN A 133 -29.39 -5.37 17.45
CA GLN A 133 -30.81 -5.02 17.42
C GLN A 133 -31.19 -3.74 18.20
N ASP A 134 -30.19 -2.96 18.62
CA ASP A 134 -30.32 -1.67 19.32
C ASP A 134 -29.70 -0.52 18.52
N ASN A 135 -29.57 -0.68 17.20
CA ASN A 135 -28.83 0.19 16.29
C ASN A 135 -27.32 0.28 16.58
N SER A 136 -26.77 -0.63 17.38
CA SER A 136 -25.34 -0.83 17.50
C SER A 136 -24.88 -2.05 16.71
N TYR A 137 -23.68 -1.92 16.17
CA TYR A 137 -22.99 -2.93 15.41
C TYR A 137 -21.68 -3.29 16.09
N TRP A 138 -21.31 -4.57 15.99
CA TRP A 138 -20.10 -5.09 16.60
C TRP A 138 -19.21 -5.82 15.59
N ILE A 139 -18.05 -5.24 15.31
CA ILE A 139 -16.98 -5.91 14.57
C ILE A 139 -16.34 -6.91 15.52
N ARG A 140 -16.36 -8.18 15.14
CA ARG A 140 -15.80 -9.27 15.95
C ARG A 140 -14.29 -9.09 16.16
N PRO A 141 -13.74 -9.70 17.23
CA PRO A 141 -12.31 -9.87 17.34
C PRO A 141 -11.73 -10.47 16.06
N HIS A 142 -10.57 -9.97 15.64
CA HIS A 142 -9.98 -10.34 14.36
C HIS A 142 -8.45 -10.35 14.47
N SER A 143 -7.81 -11.31 13.83
CA SER A 143 -6.35 -11.41 13.75
C SER A 143 -5.97 -11.40 12.28
N PHE A 144 -4.97 -10.61 11.93
CA PHE A 144 -4.45 -10.48 10.58
C PHE A 144 -3.27 -11.45 10.36
N GLY A 145 -3.01 -11.79 9.10
CA GLY A 145 -1.90 -12.67 8.72
C GLY A 145 -0.52 -12.05 8.93
N CYS A 146 -0.46 -10.72 8.99
CA CYS A 146 0.75 -9.92 9.24
C CYS A 146 0.37 -8.64 9.99
N THR A 147 1.37 -7.86 10.42
CA THR A 147 1.13 -6.57 11.06
C THR A 147 0.69 -5.54 10.03
N ILE A 148 -0.47 -4.93 10.23
CA ILE A 148 -1.01 -3.87 9.39
C ILE A 148 -0.45 -2.52 9.88
N PRO A 149 0.35 -1.79 9.07
CA PRO A 149 0.94 -0.52 9.50
C PRO A 149 -0.13 0.53 9.82
N THR A 150 -1.13 0.65 8.95
CA THR A 150 -2.25 1.59 9.10
C THR A 150 -3.57 0.86 8.86
N LEU A 151 -4.39 0.75 9.90
CA LEU A 151 -5.72 0.14 9.84
C LEU A 151 -6.76 1.22 10.13
N THR A 152 -7.65 1.49 9.18
CA THR A 152 -8.66 2.55 9.29
C THR A 152 -10.06 1.95 9.16
N PHE A 153 -10.95 2.31 10.06
CA PHE A 153 -12.38 2.02 9.97
C PHE A 153 -13.13 3.33 9.75
N ILE A 154 -13.75 3.46 8.59
CA ILE A 154 -14.65 4.55 8.21
C ILE A 154 -16.07 4.06 8.50
N ILE A 155 -16.62 4.51 9.62
CA ILE A 155 -18.01 4.21 9.98
C ILE A 155 -18.93 5.21 9.30
N ASN A 156 -18.53 6.49 9.34
CA ASN A 156 -19.20 7.63 8.73
C ASN A 156 -18.18 8.68 8.31
N ALA A 157 -18.62 9.71 7.58
CA ALA A 157 -17.77 10.86 7.23
C ALA A 157 -17.12 11.53 8.46
N ASP A 158 -17.82 11.51 9.61
CA ASP A 158 -17.36 12.13 10.86
C ASP A 158 -16.84 11.12 11.92
N ASP A 159 -16.99 9.80 11.69
CA ASP A 159 -16.49 8.76 12.62
C ASP A 159 -15.51 7.84 11.90
N ILE A 160 -14.22 8.18 12.06
CA ILE A 160 -13.09 7.45 11.50
C ILE A 160 -12.19 7.00 12.66
N LYS A 161 -11.93 5.69 12.73
CA LYS A 161 -11.04 5.10 13.74
C LYS A 161 -9.78 4.55 13.06
N THR A 162 -8.64 5.15 13.35
CA THR A 162 -7.34 4.73 12.81
C THR A 162 -6.49 4.10 13.90
N PHE A 163 -5.88 2.97 13.56
CA PHE A 163 -4.97 2.20 14.39
C PHE A 163 -3.67 1.99 13.64
N THR A 164 -2.57 1.87 14.37
CA THR A 164 -1.24 1.67 13.81
C THR A 164 -0.64 0.36 14.31
N ASN A 165 0.08 -0.34 13.43
CA ASN A 165 0.83 -1.57 13.76
C ASN A 165 -0.05 -2.65 14.41
N VAL A 166 -1.19 -2.93 13.79
CA VAL A 166 -2.17 -3.90 14.31
C VAL A 166 -1.96 -5.26 13.66
N LYS A 167 -1.69 -6.27 14.48
CA LYS A 167 -1.77 -7.68 14.06
C LYS A 167 -3.01 -8.37 14.62
N ASP A 168 -3.37 -8.05 15.85
CA ASP A 168 -4.47 -8.68 16.58
C ASP A 168 -5.41 -7.62 17.15
N MET A 169 -6.71 -7.83 16.98
CA MET A 169 -7.79 -7.01 17.52
C MET A 169 -8.64 -7.87 18.47
N PRO A 170 -8.18 -8.11 19.70
CA PRO A 170 -8.76 -9.12 20.59
C PRO A 170 -10.16 -8.75 21.12
N LYS A 171 -10.49 -7.45 21.16
CA LYS A 171 -11.74 -6.96 21.74
C LYS A 171 -12.79 -6.56 20.71
N GLY A 172 -12.52 -6.63 19.41
CA GLY A 172 -13.45 -6.10 18.42
C GLY A 172 -13.63 -4.58 18.51
N ILE A 173 -14.58 -4.04 17.72
CA ILE A 173 -14.94 -2.61 17.73
C ILE A 173 -16.47 -2.48 17.63
N GLY A 174 -17.05 -1.71 18.54
CA GLY A 174 -18.45 -1.31 18.47
C GLY A 174 -18.64 0.03 17.77
N TYR A 175 -19.73 0.18 17.02
CA TYR A 175 -20.15 1.45 16.42
C TYR A 175 -21.67 1.50 16.28
N PHE A 176 -22.20 2.69 15.98
CA PHE A 176 -23.64 2.90 15.83
C PHE A 176 -24.01 3.10 14.35
N ARG A 177 -25.23 2.71 14.00
CA ARG A 177 -25.82 3.06 12.71
C ARG A 177 -25.86 4.59 12.56
N SER A 178 -25.47 5.09 11.38
CA SER A 178 -25.70 6.48 10.95
C SER A 178 -27.09 6.71 10.40
#